data_AF-A0AAE4SBI8-F1
#
_entry.id   AF-A0AAE4SBI8-F1
#
_cell.length_a   1.000
_cell.length_b   1.000
_cell.length_c   1.000
_cell.angle_alpha   90.00
_cell.angle_beta   90.00
_cell.angle_gamma   90.00
#
_symmetry.space_group_name_H-M   'P 1'
#
loop_
_entity.id
_entity.type
_entity.pdbx_description
1 polymer ?
#
loop_
_entity_poly.entity_id
_entity_poly.type
_entity_poly.pdbx_seq_one_letter_code
_entity_poly.pdbx_strand_id
1 'polypeptide(L)'
;MTEKKPGNLTAADFYHAMYRRFDAAAAEGETALEITAGDLHKVLKAANRLSLCCNCLYDMQNIGDVILQAPSGGVGASLLVHYALPREKGLHLEKSIYPSVLIKSQSEMRTRQMEELASVHPIFRDLGMIARQKKSEVSTRKLCDITEATAELICRMQKIRIDNKKFGTVCSSIGRTGILSPEGLYALDFVRIIGNTHARKIPDAYLMTPEVFAYAAHAFLIFADEVVDKRLIW
;
A
#
# COMPACT_ATOMS: atom_id res chain seq x y z
N MET A 1 -28.35 4.48 21.87
CA MET A 1 -26.97 4.41 21.35
C MET A 1 -26.04 4.87 22.45
N THR A 2 -25.22 3.96 23.00
CA THR A 2 -24.29 4.27 24.08
C THR A 2 -23.07 5.01 23.53
N GLU A 3 -22.87 6.26 23.95
CA GLU A 3 -21.65 7.02 23.63
C GLU A 3 -20.43 6.27 24.20
N LYS A 4 -19.58 5.73 23.33
CA LYS A 4 -18.29 5.14 23.74
C LYS A 4 -17.41 6.26 24.32
N LYS A 5 -16.82 6.03 25.50
CA LYS A 5 -15.82 6.93 26.09
C LYS A 5 -14.65 7.18 25.10
N PRO A 6 -14.11 8.40 25.03
CA PRO A 6 -13.10 8.82 24.05
C PRO A 6 -11.77 8.02 24.06
N GLY A 7 -11.54 7.15 25.05
CA GLY A 7 -10.34 6.30 25.13
C GLY A 7 -10.41 4.95 24.39
N ASN A 8 -11.60 4.50 23.96
CA ASN A 8 -11.83 3.12 23.51
C ASN A 8 -12.10 2.96 22.01
N LEU A 9 -11.66 3.94 21.21
CA LEU A 9 -11.76 3.85 19.75
C LEU A 9 -10.78 2.81 19.20
N THR A 10 -11.31 1.91 18.39
CA THR A 10 -10.59 0.85 17.69
C THR A 10 -10.47 1.20 16.21
N ALA A 11 -9.56 0.54 15.48
CA ALA A 11 -9.45 0.71 14.03
C ALA A 11 -10.80 0.53 13.30
N ALA A 12 -11.65 -0.40 13.77
CA ALA A 12 -12.99 -0.61 13.23
C ALA A 12 -13.88 0.64 13.32
N ASP A 13 -13.80 1.39 14.42
CA ASP A 13 -14.57 2.63 14.59
C ASP A 13 -14.14 3.69 13.54
N PHE A 14 -12.84 3.77 13.22
CA PHE A 14 -12.30 4.63 12.17
C PHE A 14 -12.74 4.17 10.78
N TYR A 15 -12.63 2.87 10.49
CA TYR A 15 -13.06 2.30 9.21
C TYR A 15 -14.54 2.55 8.96
N HIS A 16 -15.40 2.33 9.96
CA HIS A 16 -16.83 2.64 9.84
C HIS A 16 -17.10 4.12 9.59
N ALA A 17 -16.35 5.02 10.23
CA ALA A 17 -16.48 6.45 9.99
C ALA A 17 -16.09 6.84 8.57
N MET A 18 -15.03 6.23 8.02
CA MET A 18 -14.61 6.45 6.64
C MET A 18 -15.62 5.89 5.63
N TYR A 19 -16.10 4.65 5.83
CA TYR A 19 -17.12 4.06 4.95
C TYR A 19 -18.39 4.89 4.89
N ARG A 20 -18.88 5.42 6.03
CA ARG A 20 -20.04 6.33 6.02
C ARG A 20 -19.81 7.57 5.16
N ARG A 21 -18.58 8.11 5.13
CA ARG A 21 -18.26 9.27 4.28
C ARG A 21 -18.17 8.87 2.81
N PHE A 22 -17.60 7.72 2.49
CA PHE A 22 -17.57 7.19 1.13
C PHE A 22 -18.99 6.94 0.59
N ASP A 23 -19.85 6.30 1.39
CA ASP A 23 -21.22 5.98 1.00
C ASP A 23 -22.04 7.26 0.81
N ALA A 24 -21.88 8.25 1.69
CA ALA A 24 -22.55 9.55 1.55
C ALA A 24 -22.10 10.30 0.28
N ALA A 25 -20.80 10.45 0.07
CA ALA A 25 -20.26 11.14 -1.11
C ALA A 25 -20.66 10.42 -2.41
N ALA A 26 -20.60 9.09 -2.44
CA ALA A 26 -21.04 8.31 -3.60
C ALA A 26 -22.55 8.45 -3.87
N ALA A 27 -23.38 8.50 -2.82
CA ALA A 27 -24.83 8.74 -2.95
C ALA A 27 -25.15 10.15 -3.48
N GLU A 28 -24.26 11.12 -3.22
CA GLU A 28 -24.32 12.48 -3.76
C GLU A 28 -23.78 12.57 -5.20
N GLY A 29 -23.27 11.47 -5.76
CA GLY A 29 -22.73 11.40 -7.12
C GLY A 29 -21.28 11.87 -7.24
N GLU A 30 -20.59 12.06 -6.12
CA GLU A 30 -19.18 12.46 -6.11
C GLU A 30 -18.31 11.36 -6.70
N THR A 31 -17.29 11.77 -7.46
CA THR A 31 -16.33 10.86 -8.11
C THR A 31 -15.07 10.65 -7.28
N ALA A 32 -14.87 11.47 -6.25
CA ALA A 32 -13.77 11.34 -5.31
C ALA A 32 -14.11 11.97 -3.95
N LEU A 33 -13.32 11.63 -2.93
CA LEU A 33 -13.41 12.24 -1.62
C LEU A 33 -12.01 12.44 -1.03
N GLU A 34 -11.74 13.62 -0.52
CA GLU A 34 -10.51 13.94 0.20
C GLU A 34 -10.73 13.87 1.71
N ILE A 35 -9.84 13.17 2.42
CA ILE A 35 -9.91 13.05 3.88
C ILE A 35 -8.56 13.35 4.48
N THR A 36 -8.53 14.28 5.46
CA THR A 36 -7.37 14.50 6.31
C THR A 36 -7.42 13.65 7.57
N ALA A 37 -6.25 13.25 8.10
CA ALA A 37 -6.15 12.61 9.41
C ALA A 37 -6.65 13.53 10.53
N GLY A 38 -6.44 14.85 10.40
CA GLY A 38 -6.93 15.86 11.33
C GLY A 38 -8.46 15.91 11.43
N ASP A 39 -9.17 15.83 10.30
CA ASP A 39 -10.63 15.86 10.28
C ASP A 39 -11.23 14.57 10.83
N LEU A 40 -10.60 13.42 10.52
CA LEU A 40 -11.02 12.15 11.09
C LEU A 40 -10.81 12.15 12.62
N HIS A 41 -9.68 12.66 13.09
CA HIS A 41 -9.37 12.80 14.51
C HIS A 41 -10.38 13.70 15.24
N LYS A 42 -10.73 14.85 14.66
CA LYS A 42 -11.73 15.78 15.23
C LYS A 42 -13.12 15.15 15.29
N VAL A 43 -13.59 14.56 14.20
CA VAL A 43 -14.93 13.99 14.11
C VAL A 43 -15.13 12.84 15.09
N LEU A 44 -14.10 12.01 15.29
CA LEU A 44 -14.16 10.90 16.23
C LEU A 44 -13.77 11.29 17.66
N LYS A 45 -13.38 12.55 17.91
CA LYS A 45 -12.82 13.01 19.20
C LYS A 45 -11.70 12.08 19.68
N ALA A 46 -10.80 11.73 18.77
CA ALA A 46 -9.85 10.63 18.88
C ALA A 46 -8.59 10.97 19.69
N ALA A 47 -8.75 11.28 20.98
CA ALA A 47 -7.65 11.72 21.85
C ALA A 47 -6.44 10.77 21.84
N ASN A 48 -5.24 11.31 21.56
CA ASN A 48 -3.97 10.54 21.48
C ASN A 48 -3.99 9.39 20.47
N ARG A 49 -4.86 9.43 19.45
CA ARG A 49 -4.98 8.39 18.42
C ARG A 49 -4.66 8.90 17.01
N LEU A 50 -3.90 9.99 16.87
CA LEU A 50 -3.54 10.53 15.56
C LEU A 50 -2.78 9.53 14.68
N SER A 51 -1.88 8.74 15.26
CA SER A 51 -1.18 7.65 14.56
C SER A 51 -2.17 6.60 14.03
N LEU A 52 -3.18 6.23 14.83
CA LEU A 52 -4.24 5.33 14.39
C LEU A 52 -5.08 5.94 13.26
N CYS A 53 -5.40 7.23 13.31
CA CYS A 53 -6.08 7.93 12.21
C CYS A 53 -5.27 7.81 10.91
N CYS A 54 -3.97 8.10 10.96
CA CYS A 54 -3.09 8.03 9.79
C CYS A 54 -3.01 6.61 9.22
N ASN A 55 -2.83 5.62 10.08
CA ASN A 55 -2.83 4.21 9.68
C ASN A 55 -4.15 3.84 9.02
N CYS A 56 -5.29 4.24 9.59
CA CYS A 56 -6.59 3.97 8.98
C CYS A 56 -6.75 4.66 7.61
N LEU A 57 -6.18 5.85 7.40
CA LEU A 57 -6.17 6.48 6.08
C LEU A 57 -5.38 5.63 5.07
N TYR A 58 -4.16 5.20 5.42
CA TYR A 58 -3.36 4.33 4.56
C TYR A 58 -4.02 2.96 4.31
N ASP A 59 -4.62 2.39 5.35
CA ASP A 59 -5.27 1.09 5.35
C ASP A 59 -6.56 1.08 4.51
N MET A 60 -7.16 2.24 4.26
CA MET A 60 -8.36 2.37 3.45
C MET A 60 -8.08 2.73 1.99
N GLN A 61 -6.81 2.91 1.61
CA GLN A 61 -6.43 3.13 0.21
C GLN A 61 -6.68 1.87 -0.64
N ASN A 62 -7.10 2.12 -1.87
CA ASN A 62 -7.27 1.17 -2.96
C ASN A 62 -6.45 1.66 -4.16
N ILE A 63 -6.30 0.81 -5.17
CA ILE A 63 -5.65 1.16 -6.43
C ILE A 63 -6.40 2.36 -7.04
N GLY A 64 -5.64 3.40 -7.39
CA GLY A 64 -6.16 4.67 -7.92
C GLY A 64 -6.31 5.78 -6.87
N ASP A 65 -6.17 5.48 -5.58
CA ASP A 65 -6.12 6.51 -4.54
C ASP A 65 -4.73 7.13 -4.45
N VAL A 66 -4.67 8.41 -4.07
CA VAL A 66 -3.41 9.17 -4.07
C VAL A 66 -3.21 9.87 -2.73
N ILE A 67 -2.00 9.79 -2.18
CA ILE A 67 -1.61 10.62 -1.04
C ILE A 67 -1.24 12.00 -1.59
N LEU A 68 -2.07 13.03 -1.31
CA LEU A 68 -1.81 14.39 -1.79
C LEU A 68 -0.82 15.13 -0.89
N GLN A 69 -0.88 14.87 0.41
CA GLN A 69 0.00 15.48 1.38
C GLN A 69 0.34 14.47 2.47
N ALA A 70 1.63 14.29 2.74
CA ALA A 70 2.12 13.47 3.83
C ALA A 70 2.89 14.34 4.83
N PRO A 71 2.88 14.05 6.14
CA PRO A 71 3.79 14.65 7.13
C PRO A 71 5.19 14.02 7.08
N SER A 72 6.20 14.66 7.70
CA SER A 72 7.61 14.31 7.46
C SER A 72 8.02 12.91 7.94
N GLY A 73 7.41 12.40 9.02
CA GLY A 73 7.59 11.03 9.48
C GLY A 73 6.44 10.09 9.11
N GLY A 74 5.58 10.49 8.16
CA GLY A 74 4.41 9.72 7.72
C GLY A 74 3.22 9.71 8.69
N VAL A 75 3.35 10.27 9.90
CA VAL A 75 2.25 10.47 10.85
C VAL A 75 2.02 11.95 11.16
N GLY A 76 0.77 12.40 11.14
CA GLY A 76 0.44 13.81 11.41
C GLY A 76 -0.93 14.21 10.89
N ALA A 77 -1.51 15.26 11.47
CA ALA A 77 -2.86 15.74 11.15
C ALA A 77 -2.99 16.24 9.70
N SER A 78 -1.88 16.63 9.09
CA SER A 78 -1.80 17.08 7.70
C SER A 78 -1.74 15.95 6.67
N LEU A 79 -1.79 14.68 7.08
CA LEU A 79 -1.93 13.58 6.12
C LEU A 79 -3.28 13.74 5.39
N LEU A 80 -3.23 13.90 4.07
CA LEU A 80 -4.37 14.05 3.17
C LEU A 80 -4.32 12.99 2.08
N VAL A 81 -5.40 12.24 1.95
CA VAL A 81 -5.56 11.21 0.93
C VAL A 81 -6.80 11.52 0.09
N HIS A 82 -6.62 11.43 -1.22
CA HIS A 82 -7.66 11.50 -2.24
C HIS A 82 -8.13 10.09 -2.58
N TYR A 83 -9.39 9.79 -2.28
CA TYR A 83 -10.02 8.49 -2.51
C TYR A 83 -10.94 8.54 -3.73
N ALA A 84 -10.72 7.66 -4.71
CA ALA A 84 -11.60 7.53 -5.86
C ALA A 84 -12.93 6.84 -5.48
N LEU A 85 -14.03 7.28 -6.09
CA LEU A 85 -15.39 6.77 -5.89
C LEU A 85 -16.07 6.35 -7.22
N PRO A 86 -16.99 5.37 -7.17
CA PRO A 86 -17.27 4.46 -6.06
C PRO A 86 -16.07 3.53 -5.78
N ARG A 87 -15.92 3.09 -4.53
CA ARG A 87 -14.76 2.28 -4.07
C ARG A 87 -14.57 0.96 -4.84
N GLU A 88 -15.64 0.48 -5.48
CA GLU A 88 -15.66 -0.73 -6.32
C GLU A 88 -14.84 -0.59 -7.62
N LYS A 89 -14.54 0.63 -8.08
CA LYS A 89 -13.77 0.87 -9.31
C LYS A 89 -12.29 0.50 -9.23
N GLY A 90 -11.69 0.43 -8.02
CA GLY A 90 -10.25 0.17 -7.89
C GLY A 90 -9.79 -1.16 -8.53
N LEU A 91 -10.66 -2.18 -8.53
CA LEU A 91 -10.42 -3.47 -9.21
C LEU A 91 -10.35 -3.35 -10.74
N HIS A 92 -11.12 -2.43 -11.33
CA HIS A 92 -11.07 -2.17 -12.77
C HIS A 92 -9.84 -1.35 -13.13
N LEU A 93 -9.41 -0.45 -12.24
CA LEU A 93 -8.18 0.33 -12.39
C LEU A 93 -6.94 -0.58 -12.40
N GLU A 94 -6.87 -1.62 -11.56
CA GLU A 94 -5.78 -2.62 -11.59
C GLU A 94 -5.54 -3.16 -13.01
N LYS A 95 -6.61 -3.57 -13.67
CA LYS A 95 -6.58 -4.15 -15.02
C LYS A 95 -6.20 -3.15 -16.10
N SER A 96 -6.38 -1.85 -15.84
CA SER A 96 -6.00 -0.79 -16.77
C SER A 96 -4.54 -0.36 -16.63
N ILE A 97 -3.94 -0.53 -15.46
CA ILE A 97 -2.61 0.04 -15.17
C ILE A 97 -1.50 -0.84 -15.71
N TYR A 98 -1.63 -2.16 -15.58
CA TYR A 98 -0.72 -3.07 -16.24
C TYR A 98 -1.48 -3.91 -17.28
N PRO A 99 -1.06 -3.91 -18.57
CA PRO A 99 -1.74 -4.70 -19.58
C PRO A 99 -1.68 -6.20 -19.26
N SER A 100 -2.84 -6.82 -19.04
CA SER A 100 -2.93 -8.25 -18.67
C SER A 100 -2.20 -9.19 -19.63
N VAL A 101 -2.18 -8.87 -20.93
CA VAL A 101 -1.48 -9.62 -21.98
C VAL A 101 0.03 -9.57 -21.77
N LEU A 102 0.57 -8.42 -21.39
CA LEU A 102 1.99 -8.21 -21.14
C LEU A 102 2.44 -8.96 -19.87
N ILE A 103 1.65 -8.90 -18.82
CA ILE A 103 1.94 -9.64 -17.59
C ILE A 103 1.88 -11.14 -17.83
N LYS A 104 0.88 -11.65 -18.55
CA LYS A 104 0.75 -13.10 -18.77
C LYS A 104 1.88 -13.66 -19.63
N SER A 105 2.33 -12.92 -20.64
CA SER A 105 3.41 -13.35 -21.55
C SER A 105 4.81 -13.31 -20.92
N GLN A 106 5.07 -12.45 -19.93
CA GLN A 106 6.41 -12.30 -19.34
C GLN A 106 6.68 -13.21 -18.11
N SER A 107 5.98 -14.33 -17.96
CA SER A 107 6.10 -15.13 -16.73
C SER A 107 7.50 -15.71 -16.50
N GLU A 108 8.13 -16.22 -17.55
CA GLU A 108 9.48 -16.80 -17.47
C GLU A 108 10.54 -15.74 -17.18
N MET A 109 10.41 -14.56 -17.80
CA MET A 109 11.30 -13.42 -17.57
C MET A 109 11.26 -12.97 -16.11
N ARG A 110 10.06 -12.86 -15.51
CA ARG A 110 9.91 -12.49 -14.10
C ARG A 110 10.52 -13.53 -13.16
N THR A 111 10.33 -14.81 -13.44
CA THR A 111 10.95 -15.89 -12.66
C THR A 111 12.47 -15.73 -12.65
N ARG A 112 13.07 -15.49 -13.83
CA ARG A 112 14.51 -15.28 -13.95
C ARG A 112 14.98 -14.03 -13.20
N GLN A 113 14.30 -12.89 -13.34
CA GLN A 113 14.63 -11.66 -12.62
C GLN A 113 14.56 -11.84 -11.10
N MET A 114 13.54 -12.56 -10.59
CA MET A 114 13.44 -12.89 -9.17
C MET A 114 14.61 -13.74 -8.68
N GLU A 115 15.06 -14.73 -9.47
CA GLU A 115 16.23 -15.54 -9.15
C GLU A 115 17.53 -14.73 -9.18
N GLU A 116 17.68 -13.82 -10.15
CA GLU A 116 18.81 -12.90 -10.24
C GLU A 116 18.85 -11.98 -9.00
N LEU A 117 17.74 -11.29 -8.67
CA LEU A 117 17.62 -10.44 -7.48
C LEU A 117 17.91 -11.21 -6.17
N ALA A 118 17.50 -12.48 -6.07
CA ALA A 118 17.77 -13.31 -4.90
C ALA A 118 19.28 -13.46 -4.61
N SER A 119 20.11 -13.32 -5.64
CA SER A 119 21.57 -13.37 -5.51
C SER A 119 22.22 -12.02 -5.21
N VAL A 120 21.51 -10.91 -5.42
CA VAL A 120 22.05 -9.54 -5.32
C VAL A 120 22.16 -9.06 -3.87
N HIS A 121 21.15 -9.31 -3.05
CA HIS A 121 21.12 -8.83 -1.66
C HIS A 121 20.40 -9.82 -0.73
N PRO A 122 20.86 -10.03 0.53
CA PRO A 122 20.24 -10.99 1.45
C PRO A 122 18.75 -10.80 1.71
N ILE A 123 18.24 -9.57 1.57
CA ILE A 123 16.82 -9.26 1.74
C ILE A 123 15.92 -9.93 0.69
N PHE A 124 16.48 -10.24 -0.47
CA PHE A 124 15.78 -10.85 -1.60
C PHE A 124 15.96 -12.36 -1.68
N ARG A 125 16.70 -12.98 -0.76
CA ARG A 125 17.07 -14.41 -0.84
C ARG A 125 15.89 -15.37 -1.05
N ASP A 126 14.72 -15.03 -0.49
CA ASP A 126 13.52 -15.88 -0.54
C ASP A 126 12.77 -15.76 -1.88
N LEU A 127 13.13 -14.81 -2.76
CA LEU A 127 12.52 -14.67 -4.08
C LEU A 127 12.70 -15.90 -4.95
N GLY A 128 13.84 -16.60 -4.86
CA GLY A 128 14.06 -17.85 -5.62
C GLY A 128 13.05 -18.95 -5.24
N MET A 129 12.61 -19.00 -3.98
CA MET A 129 11.53 -19.91 -3.58
C MET A 129 10.18 -19.46 -4.12
N ILE A 130 9.88 -18.16 -4.06
CA ILE A 130 8.62 -17.59 -4.53
C ILE A 130 8.46 -17.81 -6.04
N ALA A 131 9.53 -17.61 -6.82
CA ALA A 131 9.55 -17.77 -8.27
C ALA A 131 9.19 -19.19 -8.73
N ARG A 132 9.53 -20.21 -7.91
CA ARG A 132 9.29 -21.64 -8.20
C ARG A 132 8.00 -22.18 -7.61
N GLN A 133 7.35 -21.44 -6.72
CA GLN A 133 6.10 -21.85 -6.09
C GLN A 133 4.91 -21.65 -7.02
N LYS A 134 3.87 -22.47 -6.83
CA LYS A 134 2.56 -22.22 -7.46
C LYS A 134 2.05 -20.86 -6.97
N LYS A 135 1.62 -20.02 -7.90
CA LYS A 135 1.01 -18.71 -7.62
C LYS A 135 -0.10 -18.90 -6.58
N SER A 136 0.09 -18.33 -5.40
CA SER A 136 -0.76 -18.56 -4.23
C SER A 136 -0.79 -17.32 -3.32
N GLU A 137 -1.78 -17.25 -2.44
CA GLU A 137 -1.85 -16.24 -1.38
C GLU A 137 -0.55 -16.17 -0.57
N VAL A 138 0.03 -17.32 -0.23
CA VAL A 138 1.27 -17.41 0.54
C VAL A 138 2.41 -16.74 -0.22
N SER A 139 2.51 -16.95 -1.53
CA SER A 139 3.53 -16.32 -2.39
C SER A 139 3.32 -14.81 -2.47
N THR A 140 2.09 -14.33 -2.63
CA THR A 140 1.76 -12.89 -2.62
C THR A 140 2.12 -12.26 -1.28
N ARG A 141 1.78 -12.92 -0.16
CA ARG A 141 2.09 -12.43 1.19
C ARG A 141 3.59 -12.28 1.39
N LYS A 142 4.38 -13.32 1.06
CA LYS A 142 5.83 -13.26 1.16
C LYS A 142 6.44 -12.14 0.33
N LEU A 143 5.90 -11.90 -0.87
CA LEU A 143 6.34 -10.79 -1.71
C LEU A 143 6.08 -9.43 -1.02
N CYS A 144 4.90 -9.27 -0.41
CA CYS A 144 4.57 -8.08 0.37
C CYS A 144 5.52 -7.91 1.57
N ASP A 145 5.82 -9.00 2.29
CA ASP A 145 6.71 -8.98 3.46
C ASP A 145 8.15 -8.58 3.06
N ILE A 146 8.67 -9.10 1.94
CA ILE A 146 9.98 -8.71 1.39
C ILE A 146 9.96 -7.22 1.00
N THR A 147 8.88 -6.75 0.40
CA THR A 147 8.73 -5.34 -0.01
C THR A 147 8.73 -4.42 1.22
N GLU A 148 7.96 -4.76 2.26
CA GLU A 148 7.92 -4.00 3.51
C GLU A 148 9.29 -3.97 4.19
N ALA A 149 9.95 -5.11 4.30
CA ALA A 149 11.30 -5.19 4.85
C ALA A 149 12.31 -4.34 4.05
N THR A 150 12.19 -4.35 2.71
CA THR A 150 13.06 -3.56 1.84
C THR A 150 12.82 -2.07 2.02
N ALA A 151 11.56 -1.64 2.09
CA ALA A 151 11.20 -0.25 2.35
C ALA A 151 11.70 0.22 3.73
N GLU A 152 11.58 -0.61 4.77
CA GLU A 152 12.16 -0.30 6.08
C GLU A 152 13.69 -0.17 6.04
N LEU A 153 14.36 -1.04 5.27
CA LEU A 153 15.81 -0.99 5.10
C LEU A 153 16.26 0.28 4.37
N ILE A 154 15.54 0.68 3.31
CA ILE A 154 15.77 1.96 2.62
C ILE A 154 15.67 3.11 3.62
N CYS A 155 14.60 3.18 4.43
CA CYS A 155 14.46 4.24 5.41
C CYS A 155 15.64 4.29 6.39
N ARG A 156 16.14 3.14 6.82
CA ARG A 156 17.29 3.05 7.72
C ARG A 156 18.59 3.51 7.05
N MET A 157 18.90 3.02 5.86
CA MET A 157 20.14 3.34 5.14
C MET A 157 20.17 4.79 4.68
N GLN A 158 19.03 5.29 4.18
CA GLN A 158 18.87 6.66 3.69
C GLN A 158 18.53 7.67 4.79
N LYS A 159 18.53 7.26 6.06
CA LYS A 159 18.23 8.09 7.25
C LYS A 159 16.89 8.84 7.13
N ILE A 160 15.89 8.20 6.53
CA ILE A 160 14.53 8.73 6.39
C ILE A 160 13.82 8.55 7.73
N ARG A 161 13.26 9.64 8.24
CA ARG A 161 12.46 9.60 9.46
C ARG A 161 11.16 8.86 9.20
N ILE A 162 10.86 7.88 10.06
CA ILE A 162 9.55 7.22 10.15
C ILE A 162 9.05 7.32 11.60
N ASP A 163 7.81 7.79 11.78
CA ASP A 163 7.25 7.94 13.13
C ASP A 163 6.68 6.60 13.66
N ASN A 164 6.44 5.63 12.78
CA ASN A 164 6.13 4.25 13.13
C ASN A 164 6.51 3.28 11.99
N LYS A 165 6.44 1.97 12.25
CA LYS A 165 6.80 0.90 11.30
C LYS A 165 5.65 0.36 10.45
N LYS A 166 4.46 0.97 10.47
CA LYS A 166 3.37 0.52 9.60
C LYS A 166 3.74 0.79 8.16
N PHE A 167 3.55 -0.19 7.29
CA PHE A 167 3.98 -0.11 5.89
C PHE A 167 3.52 1.18 5.18
N GLY A 168 2.27 1.62 5.37
CA GLY A 168 1.79 2.89 4.80
C GLY A 168 2.57 4.13 5.27
N THR A 169 2.98 4.16 6.53
CA THR A 169 3.84 5.23 7.07
C THR A 169 5.22 5.21 6.41
N VAL A 170 5.78 4.01 6.21
CA VAL A 170 7.08 3.81 5.54
C VAL A 170 7.01 4.29 4.08
N CYS A 171 6.03 3.81 3.29
CA CYS A 171 5.86 4.22 1.89
C CYS A 171 5.66 5.73 1.74
N SER A 172 4.79 6.31 2.58
CA SER A 172 4.54 7.75 2.61
C SER A 172 5.80 8.57 2.91
N SER A 173 6.63 8.09 3.85
CA SER A 173 7.89 8.74 4.18
C SER A 173 8.91 8.65 3.03
N ILE A 174 9.00 7.50 2.35
CA ILE A 174 9.82 7.33 1.15
C ILE A 174 9.36 8.26 0.02
N GLY A 175 8.06 8.29 -0.28
CA GLY A 175 7.50 9.09 -1.37
C GLY A 175 7.82 10.59 -1.25
N ARG A 176 7.88 11.10 -0.01
CA ARG A 176 8.28 12.50 0.26
C ARG A 176 9.72 12.83 -0.11
N THR A 177 10.61 11.85 -0.16
CA THR A 177 12.04 12.10 -0.42
C THR A 177 12.36 12.21 -1.90
N GLY A 178 11.49 11.70 -2.78
CA GLY A 178 11.73 11.64 -4.22
C GLY A 178 12.88 10.71 -4.63
N ILE A 179 13.37 9.84 -3.73
CA ILE A 179 14.46 8.90 -4.07
C ILE A 179 14.02 7.82 -5.06
N LEU A 180 12.73 7.47 -5.04
CA LEU A 180 12.09 6.60 -6.03
C LEU A 180 11.46 7.46 -7.13
N SER A 181 11.49 6.95 -8.34
CA SER A 181 10.75 7.46 -9.48
C SER A 181 9.24 7.38 -9.19
N PRO A 182 8.40 8.13 -9.93
CA PRO A 182 6.95 7.98 -9.82
C PRO A 182 6.48 6.53 -10.04
N GLU A 183 7.14 5.80 -10.94
CA GLU A 183 6.81 4.40 -11.25
C GLU A 183 7.21 3.46 -10.11
N GLY A 184 8.42 3.58 -9.56
CA GLY A 184 8.87 2.79 -8.42
C GLY A 184 8.09 3.07 -7.14
N LEU A 185 7.69 4.32 -6.90
CA LEU A 185 6.81 4.68 -5.79
C LEU A 185 5.42 4.08 -5.97
N TYR A 186 4.86 4.19 -7.18
CA TYR A 186 3.57 3.57 -7.49
C TYR A 186 3.63 2.05 -7.32
N ALA A 187 4.70 1.40 -7.77
CA ALA A 187 4.93 -0.02 -7.62
C ALA A 187 5.03 -0.45 -6.14
N LEU A 188 5.76 0.31 -5.32
CA LEU A 188 5.84 0.12 -3.87
C LEU A 188 4.44 0.22 -3.22
N ASP A 189 3.68 1.26 -3.54
CA ASP A 189 2.33 1.44 -3.01
C ASP A 189 1.36 0.37 -3.49
N PHE A 190 1.49 -0.09 -4.74
CA PHE A 190 0.68 -1.18 -5.29
C PHE A 190 0.85 -2.46 -4.46
N VAL A 191 2.10 -2.88 -4.22
CA VAL A 191 2.37 -4.08 -3.43
C VAL A 191 1.86 -3.93 -1.99
N ARG A 192 2.02 -2.74 -1.38
CA ARG A 192 1.44 -2.43 -0.09
C ARG A 192 -0.08 -2.59 -0.08
N ILE A 193 -0.78 -2.05 -1.07
CA ILE A 193 -2.25 -2.10 -1.18
C ILE A 193 -2.72 -3.54 -1.38
N ILE A 194 -2.05 -4.34 -2.21
CA ILE A 194 -2.36 -5.77 -2.39
C ILE A 194 -2.16 -6.56 -1.08
N GLY A 195 -1.11 -6.24 -0.32
CA GLY A 195 -0.86 -6.83 0.99
C GLY A 195 -1.86 -6.38 2.07
N ASN A 196 -2.57 -5.28 1.85
CA ASN A 196 -3.42 -4.65 2.85
C ASN A 196 -4.77 -5.34 3.00
N THR A 197 -4.96 -5.90 4.19
CA THR A 197 -6.13 -6.68 4.58
C THR A 197 -7.30 -5.84 5.10
N HIS A 198 -7.17 -4.52 5.14
CA HIS A 198 -8.21 -3.63 5.67
C HIS A 198 -8.96 -2.86 4.58
N ALA A 199 -8.40 -2.76 3.38
CA ALA A 199 -9.11 -2.34 2.16
C ALA A 199 -10.22 -3.34 1.73
N ARG A 200 -10.43 -4.42 2.51
CA ARG A 200 -11.29 -5.61 2.29
C ARG A 200 -12.82 -5.36 2.30
N LYS A 201 -13.29 -4.41 1.49
CA LYS A 201 -14.54 -4.64 0.74
C LYS A 201 -14.27 -5.06 -0.70
N ILE A 202 -13.03 -5.33 -1.07
CA ILE A 202 -12.72 -6.20 -2.21
C ILE A 202 -12.81 -7.65 -1.69
N PRO A 203 -13.75 -8.49 -2.19
CA PRO A 203 -13.85 -9.87 -1.73
C PRO A 203 -12.55 -10.63 -2.00
N ASP A 204 -12.13 -11.50 -1.08
CA ASP A 204 -10.87 -12.26 -1.17
C ASP A 204 -10.75 -13.03 -2.50
N ALA A 205 -11.89 -13.45 -3.07
CA ALA A 205 -11.98 -14.09 -4.38
C ALA A 205 -11.38 -13.26 -5.54
N TYR A 206 -11.28 -11.94 -5.39
CA TYR A 206 -10.70 -11.05 -6.40
C TYR A 206 -9.21 -10.78 -6.19
N LEU A 207 -8.74 -10.72 -4.94
CA LEU A 207 -7.33 -10.47 -4.61
C LEU A 207 -6.48 -11.74 -4.61
N MET A 208 -7.08 -12.91 -4.42
CA MET A 208 -6.37 -14.19 -4.29
C MET A 208 -6.35 -14.98 -5.61
N THR A 209 -6.19 -14.27 -6.72
CA THR A 209 -6.10 -14.88 -8.05
C THR A 209 -4.64 -15.01 -8.51
N PRO A 210 -4.31 -16.01 -9.33
CA PRO A 210 -3.00 -16.09 -10.01
C PRO A 210 -2.65 -14.81 -10.79
N GLU A 211 -3.66 -14.08 -11.26
CA GLU A 211 -3.56 -12.77 -11.87
C GLU A 211 -2.95 -11.75 -10.89
N VAL A 212 -3.54 -11.57 -9.71
CA VAL A 212 -3.07 -10.58 -8.72
C VAL A 212 -1.63 -10.85 -8.28
N PHE A 213 -1.27 -12.13 -8.08
CA PHE A 213 0.14 -12.47 -7.84
C PHE A 213 1.04 -11.99 -8.98
N ALA A 214 0.61 -12.13 -10.24
CA ALA A 214 1.41 -11.71 -11.39
C ALA A 214 1.55 -10.17 -11.47
N TYR A 215 0.50 -9.41 -11.13
CA TYR A 215 0.56 -7.96 -11.01
C TYR A 215 1.49 -7.53 -9.86
N ALA A 216 1.32 -8.13 -8.68
CA ALA A 216 2.15 -7.84 -7.51
C ALA A 216 3.63 -8.18 -7.77
N ALA A 217 3.91 -9.33 -8.42
CA ALA A 217 5.25 -9.73 -8.84
C ALA A 217 5.87 -8.73 -9.80
N HIS A 218 5.11 -8.23 -10.77
CA HIS A 218 5.60 -7.23 -11.71
C HIS A 218 5.90 -5.90 -11.03
N ALA A 219 4.98 -5.38 -10.22
CA ALA A 219 5.20 -4.17 -9.43
C ALA A 219 6.42 -4.33 -8.50
N PHE A 220 6.53 -5.46 -7.79
CA PHE A 220 7.69 -5.74 -6.94
C PHE A 220 9.00 -5.63 -7.72
N LEU A 221 9.07 -6.20 -8.93
CA LEU A 221 10.30 -6.17 -9.74
C LEU A 221 10.68 -4.74 -10.15
N ILE A 222 9.70 -3.91 -10.56
CA ILE A 222 9.94 -2.48 -10.84
C ILE A 222 10.57 -1.79 -9.61
N PHE A 223 9.98 -2.00 -8.44
CA PHE A 223 10.49 -1.43 -7.19
C PHE A 223 11.88 -1.97 -6.84
N ALA A 224 12.08 -3.28 -6.93
CA ALA A 224 13.33 -3.93 -6.56
C ALA A 224 14.49 -3.55 -7.49
N ASP A 225 14.24 -3.49 -8.80
CA ASP A 225 15.23 -3.06 -9.79
C ASP A 225 15.68 -1.63 -9.51
N GLU A 226 14.73 -0.72 -9.24
CA GLU A 226 15.08 0.66 -8.91
C GLU A 226 15.86 0.78 -7.59
N VAL A 227 15.51 -0.03 -6.58
CA VAL A 227 16.27 -0.11 -5.32
C VAL A 227 17.70 -0.56 -5.57
N VAL A 228 17.89 -1.54 -6.44
CA VAL A 228 19.20 -2.10 -6.79
C VAL A 228 20.03 -1.10 -7.58
N ASP A 229 19.47 -0.56 -8.66
CA ASP A 229 20.14 0.36 -9.57
C ASP A 229 20.61 1.63 -8.86
N LYS A 230 19.77 2.16 -7.95
CA LYS A 230 20.09 3.36 -7.16
C LYS A 230 20.88 3.05 -5.88
N ARG A 231 21.20 1.79 -5.63
CA ARG A 231 21.93 1.33 -4.44
C ARG A 231 21.31 1.79 -3.10
N LEU A 232 19.98 1.72 -2.97
CA LEU A 232 19.29 2.31 -1.82
C LEU A 232 19.45 1.53 -0.50
N ILE A 233 19.91 0.28 -0.56
CA ILE A 233 20.01 -0.65 0.57
C ILE A 233 21.43 -1.14 0.87
N TRP A 234 22.46 -0.43 0.38
CA TRP A 234 23.88 -0.72 0.64
C TRP A 234 24.51 0.33 1.55
#